data_AF-A0AAD7VS51-F1
#
_entry.id   AF-A0AAD7VS51-F1
#
_cell.length_a   1.000
_cell.length_b   1.000
_cell.length_c   1.000
_cell.angle_alpha   90.00
_cell.angle_beta   90.00
_cell.angle_gamma   90.00
#
_symmetry.space_group_name_H-M   'P 1'
#
loop_
_entity.id
_entity.type
_entity.pdbx_description
1 polymer ?
#
loop_
_entity_poly.entity_id
_entity_poly.type
_entity_poly.pdbx_seq_one_letter_code
_entity_poly.pdbx_strand_id
1 'polypeptide(L)'
;MKKRNLNAIYHSPLPVEVVALPPLVPHNPISVAYYVYQLVFVPFLWGFKRRRRLTAYLELYTDSVSSYVSSIAVDSYEDMQELWKAGFFGKGTQSRSDPTWALRTAKRLQEASGETEIVAPEEVTARRRAARKRFKNARALAEQGVLSNPADSEKVEANEEPRRQKPTRVEDLALRDSEGNVRQLEKLQLTFQEAFFLAYALDIIDIYDDRTGDLVTVPYLLGLLMPDWSPDNSFIVNYVVYHHYRSHGWCVRNGVKFGVDYLLYRRGPPFSHAEFGVIVIPLYSNESKNQLMRRDWYWSSGVNRVVGGVKKTMVLCYVKVPDCIDKWHTVEELLKMYEVREVVLRRWIPSRNRD
;
A
#
# COMPACT_ATOMS: atom_id res chain seq x y z
N MET A 1 9.43 4.06 -27.27
CA MET A 1 8.40 4.26 -26.21
C MET A 1 8.94 5.23 -25.16
N LYS A 2 8.26 6.35 -24.93
CA LYS A 2 8.66 7.34 -23.92
C LYS A 2 8.54 6.69 -22.53
N LYS A 3 9.61 6.72 -21.72
CA LYS A 3 9.61 6.14 -20.36
C LYS A 3 8.56 6.87 -19.53
N ARG A 4 7.63 6.13 -18.92
CA ARG A 4 6.56 6.68 -18.08
C ARG A 4 7.19 7.49 -16.94
N ASN A 5 6.86 8.78 -16.82
CA ASN A 5 7.42 9.65 -15.79
C ASN A 5 6.73 9.36 -14.45
N LEU A 6 7.33 8.47 -13.65
CA LEU A 6 6.77 8.06 -12.35
C LEU A 6 6.64 9.24 -11.38
N ASN A 7 7.51 10.25 -11.47
CA ASN A 7 7.45 11.42 -10.59
C ASN A 7 6.21 12.28 -10.87
N ALA A 8 5.78 12.35 -12.13
CA ALA A 8 4.56 13.07 -12.49
C ALA A 8 3.30 12.32 -12.02
N ILE A 9 3.35 10.99 -11.93
CA ILE A 9 2.19 10.17 -11.54
C ILE A 9 2.07 10.10 -10.02
N TYR A 10 3.16 9.78 -9.33
CA TYR A 10 3.24 9.66 -7.87
C TYR A 10 4.01 10.87 -7.32
N HIS A 11 3.39 12.05 -7.49
CA HIS A 11 3.96 13.32 -7.06
C HIS A 11 3.79 13.51 -5.54
N SER A 12 2.61 13.16 -5.00
CA SER A 12 2.30 13.31 -3.59
C SER A 12 2.58 12.03 -2.80
N PRO A 13 3.27 12.10 -1.64
CA PRO A 13 3.50 10.95 -0.78
C PRO A 13 2.26 10.52 0.00
N LEU A 14 1.33 11.45 0.23
CA LEU A 14 0.07 11.26 0.94
C LEU A 14 -1.07 11.96 0.17
N PRO A 15 -2.31 11.50 0.31
CA PRO A 15 -3.50 12.04 -0.35
C PRO A 15 -4.01 13.30 0.38
N VAL A 16 -3.08 14.17 0.78
CA VAL A 16 -3.35 15.45 1.43
C VAL A 16 -2.82 16.56 0.53
N GLU A 17 -3.54 17.67 0.46
CA GLU A 17 -3.07 18.85 -0.23
C GLU A 17 -2.12 19.60 0.70
N VAL A 18 -0.87 19.76 0.27
CA VAL A 18 0.15 20.48 1.03
C VAL A 18 0.45 21.77 0.29
N VAL A 19 0.25 22.89 0.97
CA VAL A 19 0.72 24.19 0.49
C VAL A 19 2.20 24.31 0.87
N ALA A 20 3.08 24.32 -0.14
CA ALA A 20 4.50 24.52 0.09
C ALA A 20 4.77 25.98 0.48
N LEU A 21 5.04 26.21 1.76
CA LEU A 21 5.42 27.53 2.28
C LEU A 21 6.96 27.70 2.21
N PRO A 22 7.46 28.90 1.86
CA PRO A 22 8.90 29.20 1.90
C PRO A 22 9.41 29.10 3.35
N PRO A 23 10.71 28.85 3.59
CA PRO A 23 11.25 28.74 4.95
C PRO A 23 10.83 29.94 5.83
N LEU A 24 10.32 29.66 7.03
CA LEU A 24 10.01 30.69 8.01
C LEU A 24 11.31 31.32 8.49
N VAL A 25 11.42 32.64 8.32
CA VAL A 25 12.55 33.45 8.80
C VAL A 25 12.04 34.32 9.96
N PRO A 26 12.20 33.90 11.23
CA PRO A 26 11.49 34.52 12.36
C PRO A 26 11.83 36.00 12.57
N HIS A 27 13.03 36.41 12.19
CA HIS A 27 13.50 37.80 12.31
C HIS A 27 13.05 38.70 11.15
N ASN A 28 12.44 38.13 10.10
CA ASN A 28 11.90 38.90 8.99
C ASN A 28 10.38 39.10 9.18
N PRO A 29 9.91 40.31 9.48
CA PRO A 29 8.49 40.56 9.72
C PRO A 29 7.62 40.25 8.49
N ILE A 30 8.16 40.35 7.27
CA ILE A 30 7.45 39.98 6.03
C ILE A 30 7.24 38.47 5.97
N SER A 31 8.23 37.68 6.37
CA SER A 31 8.11 36.21 6.42
C SER A 31 7.04 35.80 7.43
N VAL A 32 7.06 36.40 8.62
CA VAL A 32 6.04 36.15 9.65
C VAL A 32 4.65 36.60 9.18
N ALA A 33 4.53 37.79 8.61
CA ALA A 33 3.26 38.31 8.09
C ALA A 33 2.69 37.44 6.96
N TYR A 34 3.54 36.94 6.05
CA TYR A 34 3.14 36.01 5.00
C TYR A 34 2.58 34.71 5.58
N TYR A 35 3.24 34.14 6.60
CA TYR A 35 2.75 32.94 7.29
C TYR A 35 1.42 33.18 8.01
N VAL A 36 1.28 34.29 8.73
CA VAL A 36 0.01 34.67 9.38
C VAL A 36 -1.10 34.86 8.34
N TYR A 37 -0.79 35.48 7.20
CA TYR A 37 -1.72 35.62 6.09
C TYR A 37 -2.19 34.25 5.57
N GLN A 38 -1.26 33.34 5.31
CA GLN A 38 -1.56 31.99 4.84
C GLN A 38 -2.37 31.16 5.85
N LEU A 39 -2.11 31.31 7.15
CA LEU A 39 -2.83 30.58 8.20
C LEU A 39 -4.24 31.14 8.47
N VAL A 40 -4.42 32.45 8.43
CA VAL A 40 -5.66 33.11 8.85
C VAL A 40 -6.57 33.41 7.66
N PHE A 41 -6.01 33.95 6.58
CA PHE A 41 -6.80 34.52 5.50
C PHE A 41 -7.05 33.55 4.36
N VAL A 42 -6.11 32.64 4.03
CA VAL A 42 -6.33 31.67 2.95
C VAL A 42 -7.46 30.69 3.26
N PRO A 43 -7.56 30.11 4.47
CA PRO A 43 -8.74 29.32 4.88
C PRO A 43 -10.06 30.09 4.82
N PHE A 44 -10.02 31.38 5.14
CA PHE A 44 -11.20 32.25 5.23
C PHE A 44 -11.68 32.73 3.85
N LEU A 45 -10.75 33.10 2.96
CA LEU A 45 -11.06 33.72 1.65
C LEU A 45 -11.38 32.71 0.55
N TRP A 46 -10.75 31.53 0.55
CA TRP A 46 -11.09 30.49 -0.43
C TRP A 46 -12.26 29.61 0.01
N GLY A 47 -12.73 29.81 1.25
CA GLY A 47 -13.24 28.70 2.05
C GLY A 47 -12.17 27.61 2.12
N PHE A 48 -12.20 26.76 3.13
CA PHE A 48 -11.75 25.40 2.84
C PHE A 48 -12.71 24.90 1.75
N LYS A 49 -12.35 24.97 0.46
CA LYS A 49 -12.80 23.97 -0.51
C LYS A 49 -12.27 22.67 0.05
N ARG A 50 -12.99 22.11 1.03
CA ARG A 50 -12.66 20.84 1.64
C ARG A 50 -12.57 19.91 0.46
N ARG A 51 -11.37 19.35 0.28
CA ARG A 51 -11.14 18.34 -0.73
C ARG A 51 -12.25 17.31 -0.58
N ARG A 52 -12.76 16.81 -1.72
CA ARG A 52 -13.73 15.71 -1.72
C ARG A 52 -13.18 14.62 -0.81
N ARG A 53 -13.98 14.22 0.19
CA ARG A 53 -13.67 13.06 1.02
C ARG A 53 -13.84 11.81 0.17
N LEU A 54 -12.90 10.89 0.33
CA LEU A 54 -12.89 9.61 -0.35
C LEU A 54 -13.93 8.70 0.28
N THR A 55 -14.49 7.76 -0.46
CA THR A 55 -15.52 6.86 0.05
C THR A 55 -15.01 5.42 0.13
N ALA A 56 -15.20 4.78 1.28
CA ALA A 56 -15.00 3.35 1.46
C ALA A 56 -16.24 2.71 2.07
N TYR A 57 -16.38 1.40 1.86
CA TYR A 57 -17.45 0.58 2.37
C TYR A 57 -16.88 -0.49 3.29
N LEU A 58 -17.51 -0.66 4.44
CA LEU A 58 -17.18 -1.63 5.46
C LEU A 58 -18.17 -2.78 5.39
N GLU A 59 -17.64 -3.98 5.21
CA GLU A 59 -18.41 -5.21 5.19
C GLU A 59 -18.26 -5.93 6.53
N LEU A 60 -19.40 -6.16 7.20
CA LEU A 60 -19.46 -6.96 8.41
C LEU A 60 -19.80 -8.41 8.05
N TYR A 61 -19.06 -9.35 8.64
CA TYR A 61 -19.50 -10.74 8.72
C TYR A 61 -20.15 -10.96 10.07
N THR A 62 -21.39 -11.43 10.05
CA THR A 62 -22.15 -11.77 11.26
C THR A 62 -22.33 -13.28 11.32
N ASP A 63 -21.80 -13.89 12.37
CA ASP A 63 -22.15 -15.26 12.77
C ASP A 63 -23.30 -15.20 13.80
N SER A 64 -23.84 -16.37 14.16
CA SER A 64 -24.85 -16.58 15.19
C SER A 64 -24.53 -15.95 16.56
N VAL A 65 -23.27 -15.64 16.85
CA VAL A 65 -22.80 -15.16 18.15
C VAL A 65 -22.15 -13.76 18.10
N SER A 66 -21.55 -13.35 16.98
CA SER A 66 -20.81 -12.09 16.91
C SER A 66 -20.71 -11.53 15.50
N SER A 67 -20.53 -10.21 15.40
CA SER A 67 -20.21 -9.52 14.14
C SER A 67 -18.79 -8.99 14.18
N TYR A 68 -18.02 -9.24 13.13
CA TYR A 68 -16.67 -8.72 12.98
C TYR A 68 -16.50 -8.07 11.60
N VAL A 69 -15.55 -7.12 11.52
CA VAL A 69 -15.19 -6.47 10.27
C VAL A 69 -14.52 -7.49 9.36
N SER A 70 -15.17 -7.80 8.24
CA SER A 70 -14.66 -8.72 7.22
C SER A 70 -13.68 -8.01 6.30
N SER A 71 -14.12 -6.89 5.73
CA SER A 71 -13.34 -6.15 4.75
C SER A 71 -13.68 -4.65 4.76
N ILE A 72 -12.73 -3.82 4.34
CA ILE A 72 -12.96 -2.40 4.04
C ILE A 72 -12.45 -2.17 2.63
N ALA A 73 -13.31 -1.73 1.74
CA ALA A 73 -13.02 -1.63 0.32
C ALA A 73 -13.51 -0.32 -0.28
N VAL A 74 -12.78 0.17 -1.28
CA VAL A 74 -13.14 1.36 -2.07
C VAL A 74 -13.58 0.90 -3.45
N ASP A 75 -14.74 1.37 -3.90
CA ASP A 75 -15.41 0.91 -5.12
C ASP A 75 -15.31 1.91 -6.29
N SER A 76 -15.15 3.20 -6.00
CA SER A 76 -14.98 4.24 -7.01
C SER A 76 -13.58 4.22 -7.62
N TYR A 77 -13.47 4.08 -8.94
CA TYR A 77 -12.18 4.06 -9.63
C TYR A 77 -11.32 5.31 -9.35
N GLU A 78 -11.94 6.48 -9.25
CA GLU A 78 -11.26 7.74 -8.95
C GLU A 78 -10.57 7.69 -7.58
N ASP A 79 -11.32 7.30 -6.55
CA ASP A 79 -10.83 7.21 -5.17
C ASP A 79 -9.73 6.15 -5.06
N MET A 80 -9.87 5.02 -5.75
CA MET A 80 -8.83 4.00 -5.81
C MET A 80 -7.53 4.54 -6.41
N GLN A 81 -7.63 5.28 -7.52
CA GLN A 81 -6.47 5.87 -8.17
C GLN A 81 -5.82 6.91 -7.29
N GLU A 82 -6.61 7.72 -6.59
CA GLU A 82 -6.11 8.75 -5.68
C GLU A 82 -5.34 8.12 -4.50
N LEU A 83 -5.96 7.17 -3.79
CA LEU A 83 -5.33 6.44 -2.69
C LEU A 83 -4.05 5.71 -3.12
N TRP A 84 -4.06 5.12 -4.31
CA TRP A 84 -2.88 4.43 -4.81
C TRP A 84 -1.77 5.40 -5.23
N LYS A 85 -2.11 6.44 -6.00
CA LYS A 85 -1.13 7.40 -6.52
C LYS A 85 -0.51 8.25 -5.42
N ALA A 86 -1.29 8.55 -4.40
CA ALA A 86 -0.90 9.36 -3.26
C ALA A 86 -0.74 8.46 -2.02
N GLY A 87 0.37 7.72 -1.96
CA GLY A 87 0.77 6.98 -0.76
C GLY A 87 0.62 5.46 -0.79
N PHE A 88 0.21 4.89 -1.93
CA PHE A 88 0.18 3.44 -2.19
C PHE A 88 -0.70 2.67 -1.20
N PHE A 89 -1.86 3.22 -0.86
CA PHE A 89 -2.83 2.55 0.02
C PHE A 89 -3.58 1.43 -0.71
N GLY A 90 -3.94 0.38 0.02
CA GLY A 90 -4.84 -0.68 -0.45
C GLY A 90 -4.19 -1.77 -1.29
N LYS A 91 -5.02 -2.64 -1.89
CA LYS A 91 -4.64 -3.89 -2.61
C LYS A 91 -4.09 -5.01 -1.73
N GLY A 92 -4.65 -5.14 -0.53
CA GLY A 92 -4.60 -6.34 0.30
C GLY A 92 -3.21 -6.90 0.61
N THR A 93 -3.16 -8.15 1.08
CA THR A 93 -1.90 -8.78 1.52
C THR A 93 -1.03 -9.27 0.36
N GLN A 94 -1.63 -9.56 -0.81
CA GLN A 94 -0.95 -10.25 -1.90
C GLN A 94 -0.65 -9.39 -3.13
N SER A 95 -1.16 -8.16 -3.26
CA SER A 95 -0.92 -7.32 -4.44
C SER A 95 -0.09 -6.07 -4.14
N ARG A 96 0.68 -5.67 -5.15
CA ARG A 96 1.55 -4.48 -5.12
C ARG A 96 1.38 -3.62 -6.38
N SER A 97 0.34 -3.89 -7.16
CA SER A 97 0.12 -3.22 -8.44
C SER A 97 -1.03 -2.23 -8.38
N ASP A 98 -0.98 -1.24 -9.25
CA ASP A 98 -2.02 -0.24 -9.45
C ASP A 98 -3.38 -0.89 -9.81
N PRO A 99 -4.53 -0.34 -9.39
CA PRO A 99 -5.86 -0.78 -9.82
C PRO A 99 -6.03 -0.52 -11.32
N THR A 100 -5.75 -1.54 -12.14
CA THR A 100 -5.67 -1.44 -13.61
C THR A 100 -6.69 -2.34 -14.30
N TRP A 101 -7.54 -3.05 -13.57
CA TRP A 101 -8.45 -4.02 -14.16
C TRP A 101 -9.40 -3.34 -15.18
N ALA A 102 -10.07 -2.23 -14.83
CA ALA A 102 -10.98 -1.54 -15.76
C ALA A 102 -10.26 -1.12 -17.05
N LEU A 103 -9.10 -0.47 -16.91
CA LEU A 103 -8.27 -0.05 -18.06
C LEU A 103 -7.87 -1.23 -18.95
N ARG A 104 -7.44 -2.35 -18.36
CA ARG A 104 -7.05 -3.56 -19.10
C ARG A 104 -8.24 -4.23 -19.77
N THR A 105 -9.39 -4.25 -19.10
CA THR A 105 -10.63 -4.85 -19.61
C THR A 105 -11.19 -4.03 -20.77
N ALA A 106 -11.29 -2.70 -20.64
CA ALA A 106 -11.73 -1.81 -21.73
C ALA A 106 -10.84 -1.91 -22.96
N LYS A 107 -9.52 -1.95 -22.78
CA LYS A 107 -8.55 -2.17 -23.86
C LYS A 107 -8.72 -3.53 -24.54
N ARG A 108 -8.97 -4.58 -23.76
CA ARG A 108 -9.25 -5.92 -24.29
C ARG A 108 -10.55 -5.97 -25.08
N LEU A 109 -11.57 -5.22 -24.67
CA LEU A 109 -12.89 -5.16 -25.30
C LEU A 109 -13.00 -4.12 -26.44
N GLN A 110 -11.88 -3.50 -26.82
CA GLN A 110 -11.75 -2.60 -27.97
C GLN A 110 -12.57 -1.29 -27.89
N GLU A 111 -12.88 -0.80 -26.69
CA GLU A 111 -13.54 0.52 -26.53
C GLU A 111 -12.62 1.71 -26.84
N ALA A 112 -11.30 1.52 -26.75
CA ALA A 112 -10.31 2.55 -27.06
C ALA A 112 -9.83 2.43 -28.52
N SER A 113 -10.67 2.85 -29.47
CA SER A 113 -10.34 2.92 -30.90
C SER A 113 -9.54 4.17 -31.29
N GLY A 114 -9.24 5.06 -30.35
CA GLY A 114 -8.43 6.24 -30.63
C GLY A 114 -7.89 6.85 -29.34
N GLU A 115 -6.64 7.31 -29.43
CA GLU A 115 -6.00 8.28 -28.54
C GLU A 115 -5.42 7.78 -27.20
N THR A 116 -4.08 7.88 -27.14
CA THR A 116 -3.20 7.71 -25.98
C THR A 116 -3.10 6.30 -25.41
N GLU A 117 -2.09 5.56 -25.85
CA GLU A 117 -1.76 4.20 -25.40
C GLU A 117 -1.28 4.20 -23.93
N ILE A 118 -2.19 4.33 -22.95
CA ILE A 118 -1.87 4.15 -21.53
C ILE A 118 -1.60 2.66 -21.31
N VAL A 119 -0.32 2.29 -21.24
CA VAL A 119 0.10 0.90 -21.02
C VAL A 119 0.16 0.60 -19.53
N ALA A 120 -0.57 -0.43 -19.10
CA ALA A 120 -0.51 -0.95 -17.74
C ALA A 120 0.90 -1.52 -17.43
N PRO A 121 1.46 -1.32 -16.21
CA PRO A 121 2.78 -1.82 -15.84
C PRO A 121 2.95 -3.34 -16.05
N GLU A 122 1.88 -4.11 -15.86
CA GLU A 122 1.81 -5.54 -16.06
C GLU A 122 2.02 -5.92 -17.52
N GLU A 123 1.47 -5.16 -18.48
CA GLU A 123 1.67 -5.38 -19.91
C GLU A 123 3.12 -5.12 -20.32
N VAL A 124 3.73 -4.06 -19.80
CA VAL A 124 5.16 -3.78 -20.02
C VAL A 124 6.00 -4.94 -19.49
N THR A 125 5.65 -5.46 -18.32
CA THR A 125 6.33 -6.60 -17.71
C THR A 125 6.11 -7.89 -18.51
N ALA A 126 4.90 -8.13 -19.00
CA ALA A 126 4.57 -9.29 -19.83
C ALA A 126 5.34 -9.25 -21.16
N ARG A 127 5.40 -8.10 -21.85
CA ARG A 127 6.21 -7.91 -23.06
C ARG A 127 7.68 -8.18 -22.79
N ARG A 128 8.23 -7.67 -21.67
CA ARG A 128 9.61 -7.95 -21.25
C ARG A 128 9.85 -9.45 -20.98
N ARG A 129 8.89 -10.15 -20.36
CA ARG A 129 8.98 -11.59 -20.09
C ARG A 129 8.90 -12.40 -21.39
N ALA A 130 8.02 -12.02 -22.32
CA ALA A 130 7.92 -12.64 -23.64
C ALA A 130 9.24 -12.48 -24.40
N ALA A 131 9.78 -11.27 -24.48
CA ALA A 131 11.09 -11.01 -25.10
C ALA A 131 12.22 -11.85 -24.45
N ARG A 132 12.26 -11.93 -23.11
CA ARG A 132 13.23 -12.81 -22.41
C ARG A 132 13.05 -14.29 -22.72
N LYS A 133 11.80 -14.76 -22.86
CA LYS A 133 11.51 -16.16 -23.21
C LYS A 133 11.95 -16.45 -24.65
N ARG A 134 11.66 -15.54 -25.59
CA ARG A 134 12.12 -15.60 -26.99
C ARG A 134 13.64 -15.67 -27.05
N PHE A 135 14.33 -14.77 -26.35
CA PHE A 135 15.80 -14.77 -26.28
C PHE A 135 16.37 -16.09 -25.73
N LYS A 136 15.76 -16.66 -24.68
CA LYS A 136 16.16 -17.97 -24.15
C LYS A 136 15.93 -19.11 -25.15
N ASN A 137 14.78 -19.12 -25.83
CA ASN A 137 14.45 -20.14 -26.82
C ASN A 137 15.37 -20.06 -28.04
N ALA A 138 15.63 -18.84 -28.56
CA ALA A 138 16.55 -18.61 -29.67
C ALA A 138 17.97 -19.09 -29.34
N ARG A 139 18.43 -18.83 -28.12
CA ARG A 139 19.73 -19.34 -27.64
C ARG A 139 19.75 -20.87 -27.57
N ALA A 140 18.71 -21.51 -27.08
CA ALA A 140 18.63 -22.97 -27.03
C ALA A 140 18.60 -23.61 -28.44
N LEU A 141 17.89 -23.00 -29.40
CA LEU A 141 17.87 -23.43 -30.80
C LEU A 141 19.24 -23.27 -31.49
N ALA A 142 19.96 -22.20 -31.17
CA ALA A 142 21.31 -21.98 -31.67
C ALA A 142 22.31 -23.01 -31.08
N GLU A 143 22.19 -23.34 -29.80
CA GLU A 143 23.00 -24.41 -29.16
C GLU A 143 22.71 -25.80 -29.77
N GLN A 144 21.50 -26.03 -30.29
CA GLN A 144 21.13 -27.25 -31.03
C GLN A 144 21.57 -27.22 -32.51
N GLY A 145 22.23 -26.16 -32.98
CA GLY A 145 22.67 -26.00 -34.37
C GLY A 145 21.54 -25.74 -35.37
N VAL A 146 20.31 -25.52 -34.90
CA VAL A 146 19.13 -25.24 -35.75
C VAL A 146 19.13 -23.79 -36.23
N LEU A 147 19.65 -22.87 -35.42
CA LEU A 147 19.83 -21.46 -35.78
C LEU A 147 21.32 -21.10 -35.82
N SER A 148 21.77 -20.46 -36.90
CA SER A 148 23.16 -19.98 -37.03
C SER A 148 23.43 -18.76 -36.16
N ASN A 149 22.45 -17.85 -36.01
CA ASN A 149 22.61 -16.64 -35.21
C ASN A 149 21.30 -16.29 -34.46
N PRO A 150 21.29 -16.20 -33.12
CA PRO A 150 20.08 -15.93 -32.35
C PRO A 150 19.43 -14.57 -32.66
N ALA A 151 20.16 -13.63 -33.27
CA ALA A 151 19.62 -12.34 -33.72
C ALA A 151 18.69 -12.44 -34.94
N ASP A 152 18.76 -13.53 -35.72
CA ASP A 152 17.92 -13.69 -36.92
C ASP A 152 16.47 -14.05 -36.55
N SER A 153 16.26 -14.68 -35.40
CA SER A 153 14.91 -14.95 -34.86
C SER A 153 14.12 -13.68 -34.52
N GLU A 154 14.81 -12.58 -34.14
CA GLU A 154 14.13 -11.31 -33.81
C GLU A 154 13.56 -10.62 -35.06
N LYS A 155 14.20 -10.80 -36.23
CA LYS A 155 13.77 -10.16 -37.49
C LYS A 155 12.59 -10.88 -38.14
N VAL A 156 12.49 -12.21 -38.00
CA VAL A 156 11.43 -13.02 -38.61
C VAL A 156 10.09 -12.78 -37.90
N GLU A 157 10.06 -12.76 -36.56
CA GLU A 157 8.82 -12.60 -35.80
C GLU A 157 8.36 -11.13 -35.62
N ALA A 158 9.25 -10.14 -35.76
CA ALA A 158 8.84 -8.73 -35.68
C ALA A 158 7.83 -8.34 -36.78
N ASN A 159 7.79 -9.11 -37.88
CA ASN A 159 6.82 -8.97 -38.95
C ASN A 159 5.56 -9.84 -38.78
N GLU A 160 5.51 -10.75 -37.80
CA GLU A 160 4.54 -11.87 -37.79
C GLU A 160 3.58 -11.92 -36.60
N GLU A 161 3.57 -10.94 -35.70
CA GLU A 161 2.51 -10.84 -34.68
C GLU A 161 1.44 -9.79 -35.08
N PRO A 162 0.46 -10.13 -35.94
CA PRO A 162 -0.80 -9.44 -35.86
C PRO A 162 -1.34 -9.67 -34.45
N ARG A 163 -1.80 -8.60 -33.78
CA ARG A 163 -2.49 -8.68 -32.49
C ARG A 163 -3.64 -9.68 -32.65
N ARG A 164 -3.44 -10.97 -32.31
CA ARG A 164 -4.49 -11.99 -32.33
C ARG A 164 -5.60 -11.48 -31.41
N GLN A 165 -6.65 -10.94 -32.02
CA GLN A 165 -7.82 -10.49 -31.30
C GLN A 165 -8.41 -11.74 -30.67
N LYS A 166 -8.40 -11.80 -29.34
CA LYS A 166 -9.09 -12.88 -28.65
C LYS A 166 -10.58 -12.68 -28.94
N PRO A 167 -11.31 -13.71 -29.39
CA PRO A 167 -12.73 -13.58 -29.63
C PRO A 167 -13.42 -13.14 -28.33
N THR A 168 -14.39 -12.24 -28.46
CA THR A 168 -15.20 -11.78 -27.34
C THR A 168 -15.94 -12.97 -26.75
N ARG A 169 -15.81 -13.19 -25.45
CA ARG A 169 -16.45 -14.32 -24.77
C ARG A 169 -17.85 -13.90 -24.31
N VAL A 170 -18.75 -14.84 -24.10
CA VAL A 170 -20.13 -14.54 -23.68
C VAL A 170 -20.13 -13.81 -22.32
N GLU A 171 -19.25 -14.22 -21.40
CA GLU A 171 -19.07 -13.56 -20.11
C GLU A 171 -18.59 -12.11 -20.21
N ASP A 172 -18.01 -11.70 -21.34
CA ASP A 172 -17.54 -10.33 -21.52
C ASP A 172 -18.71 -9.35 -21.78
N LEU A 173 -19.89 -9.85 -22.17
CA LEU A 173 -21.11 -9.04 -22.31
C LEU A 173 -21.64 -8.59 -20.94
N ALA A 174 -21.50 -9.42 -19.90
CA ALA A 174 -21.93 -9.10 -18.53
C ALA A 174 -21.06 -8.02 -17.87
N LEU A 175 -19.90 -7.69 -18.46
CA LEU A 175 -19.01 -6.65 -17.99
C LEU A 175 -19.42 -5.25 -18.46
N ARG A 176 -20.45 -5.13 -19.30
CA ARG A 176 -20.94 -3.85 -19.82
C ARG A 176 -22.10 -3.32 -18.98
N ASP A 177 -22.09 -2.04 -18.66
CA ASP A 177 -23.25 -1.35 -18.09
C ASP A 177 -24.32 -1.08 -19.15
N SER A 178 -25.44 -0.49 -18.73
CA SER A 178 -26.54 -0.10 -19.62
C SER A 178 -26.12 0.92 -20.68
N GLU A 179 -25.03 1.64 -20.47
CA GLU A 179 -24.47 2.65 -21.36
C GLU A 179 -23.40 2.07 -22.30
N GLY A 180 -23.06 0.79 -22.14
CA GLY A 180 -22.08 0.07 -22.94
C GLY A 180 -20.63 0.21 -22.46
N ASN A 181 -20.37 0.92 -21.37
CA ASN A 181 -19.03 1.06 -20.77
C ASN A 181 -18.67 -0.16 -19.92
N VAL A 182 -17.37 -0.41 -19.72
CA VAL A 182 -16.90 -1.46 -18.80
C VAL A 182 -17.24 -1.10 -17.34
N ARG A 183 -18.05 -1.95 -16.69
CA ARG A 183 -18.35 -1.89 -15.26
C ARG A 183 -17.09 -2.10 -14.44
N GLN A 184 -16.79 -1.20 -13.50
CA GLN A 184 -15.68 -1.38 -12.56
C GLN A 184 -16.01 -2.47 -11.54
N LEU A 185 -15.35 -3.63 -11.66
CA LEU A 185 -15.50 -4.77 -10.74
C LEU A 185 -14.34 -4.90 -9.74
N GLU A 186 -13.18 -4.31 -10.04
CA GLU A 186 -12.04 -4.33 -9.13
C GLU A 186 -12.29 -3.38 -7.96
N LYS A 187 -12.37 -3.92 -6.74
CA LYS A 187 -12.40 -3.14 -5.50
C LYS A 187 -10.98 -2.95 -4.94
N LEU A 188 -10.68 -1.77 -4.40
CA LEU A 188 -9.42 -1.52 -3.68
C LEU A 188 -9.62 -1.85 -2.20
N GLN A 189 -9.16 -3.03 -1.78
CA GLN A 189 -9.22 -3.45 -0.38
C GLN A 189 -8.12 -2.79 0.45
N LEU A 190 -8.50 -2.08 1.51
CA LEU A 190 -7.61 -1.50 2.52
C LEU A 190 -7.35 -2.51 3.63
N THR A 191 -6.15 -2.50 4.22
CA THR A 191 -5.98 -3.16 5.52
C THR A 191 -6.69 -2.35 6.60
N PHE A 192 -7.04 -2.97 7.73
CA PHE A 192 -7.67 -2.25 8.83
C PHE A 192 -6.81 -1.09 9.34
N GLN A 193 -5.48 -1.27 9.37
CA GLN A 193 -4.55 -0.21 9.76
C GLN A 193 -4.52 0.93 8.74
N GLU A 194 -4.56 0.62 7.44
CA GLU A 194 -4.66 1.64 6.37
C GLU A 194 -5.97 2.43 6.48
N ALA A 195 -7.10 1.73 6.60
CA ALA A 195 -8.42 2.34 6.71
C ALA A 195 -8.52 3.26 7.93
N PHE A 196 -8.09 2.77 9.10
CA PHE A 196 -8.10 3.58 10.31
C PHE A 196 -7.11 4.75 10.22
N PHE A 197 -5.94 4.59 9.59
CA PHE A 197 -5.01 5.71 9.37
C PHE A 197 -5.60 6.80 8.46
N LEU A 198 -6.27 6.40 7.38
CA LEU A 198 -6.93 7.32 6.45
C LEU A 198 -8.10 8.06 7.11
N ALA A 199 -8.87 7.36 7.95
CA ALA A 199 -10.04 7.90 8.63
C ALA A 199 -9.69 8.78 9.84
N TYR A 200 -8.76 8.33 10.69
CA TYR A 200 -8.40 9.02 11.93
C TYR A 200 -7.22 10.00 11.73
N ALA A 201 -6.09 9.53 11.19
CA ALA A 201 -4.86 10.32 11.21
C ALA A 201 -4.81 11.37 10.09
N LEU A 202 -5.38 11.07 8.92
CA LEU A 202 -5.46 12.01 7.80
C LEU A 202 -6.83 12.69 7.66
N ASP A 203 -7.89 12.08 8.20
CA ASP A 203 -9.28 12.57 8.10
C ASP A 203 -9.73 12.88 6.67
N ILE A 204 -9.50 11.94 5.75
CA ILE A 204 -9.80 12.14 4.31
C ILE A 204 -10.79 11.14 3.73
N ILE A 205 -11.13 10.08 4.46
CA ILE A 205 -12.00 9.01 3.98
C ILE A 205 -13.22 8.89 4.89
N ASP A 206 -14.38 8.73 4.26
CA ASP A 206 -15.63 8.40 4.89
C ASP A 206 -15.92 6.92 4.66
N ILE A 207 -16.13 6.18 5.75
CA ILE A 207 -16.37 4.75 5.72
C ILE A 207 -17.85 4.53 6.02
N TYR A 208 -18.56 3.86 5.12
CA TYR A 208 -19.98 3.55 5.27
C TYR A 208 -20.17 2.06 5.53
N ASP A 209 -21.14 1.68 6.35
CA ASP A 209 -21.57 0.29 6.48
C ASP A 209 -22.25 -0.13 5.17
N ASP A 210 -21.78 -1.19 4.52
CA ASP A 210 -22.29 -1.66 3.23
C ASP A 210 -23.76 -2.12 3.30
N ARG A 211 -24.22 -2.57 4.48
CA ARG A 211 -25.59 -3.05 4.69
C ARG A 211 -26.57 -1.92 4.99
N THR A 212 -26.19 -0.99 5.87
CA THR A 212 -27.11 0.08 6.31
C THR A 212 -26.96 1.37 5.50
N GLY A 213 -25.79 1.59 4.89
CA GLY A 213 -25.43 2.84 4.24
C GLY A 213 -25.04 3.95 5.22
N ASP A 214 -24.96 3.66 6.53
CA ASP A 214 -24.65 4.65 7.55
C ASP A 214 -23.15 4.94 7.64
N LEU A 215 -22.82 6.18 7.97
CA LEU A 215 -21.43 6.59 8.22
C LEU A 215 -20.89 5.96 9.51
N VAL A 216 -19.80 5.21 9.40
CA VAL A 216 -19.06 4.62 10.50
C VAL A 216 -18.10 5.67 11.07
N THR A 217 -18.41 6.19 12.26
CA THR A 217 -17.54 7.15 12.94
C THR A 217 -16.23 6.50 13.41
N VAL A 218 -15.17 7.29 13.58
CA VAL A 218 -13.84 6.79 14.02
C VAL A 218 -13.91 6.02 15.35
N PRO A 219 -14.60 6.49 16.42
CA PRO A 219 -14.72 5.72 17.65
C PRO A 219 -15.48 4.40 17.46
N TYR A 220 -16.51 4.39 16.61
CA TYR A 220 -17.27 3.19 16.31
C TYR A 220 -16.42 2.18 15.52
N LEU A 221 -15.69 2.64 14.50
CA LEU A 221 -14.73 1.83 13.76
C LEU A 221 -13.67 1.22 14.69
N LEU A 222 -13.12 2.01 15.62
CA LEU A 222 -12.15 1.52 16.60
C LEU A 222 -12.75 0.40 17.47
N GLY A 223 -13.98 0.58 17.97
CA GLY A 223 -14.68 -0.44 18.74
C GLY A 223 -14.97 -1.71 17.95
N LEU A 224 -15.27 -1.61 16.65
CA LEU A 224 -15.44 -2.76 15.76
C LEU A 224 -14.12 -3.51 15.52
N LEU A 225 -12.99 -2.80 15.47
CA LEU A 225 -11.66 -3.38 15.25
C LEU A 225 -11.01 -3.89 16.54
N MET A 226 -11.49 -3.43 17.70
CA MET A 226 -11.05 -3.85 19.05
C MET A 226 -12.25 -4.28 19.92
N PRO A 227 -12.98 -5.35 19.56
CA PRO A 227 -14.22 -5.73 20.25
C PRO A 227 -14.01 -6.13 21.72
N ASP A 228 -12.83 -6.67 22.04
CA ASP A 228 -12.43 -7.09 23.38
C ASP A 228 -11.78 -5.97 24.20
N TRP A 229 -11.46 -4.83 23.57
CA TRP A 229 -10.68 -3.74 24.17
C TRP A 229 -9.42 -4.23 24.91
N SER A 230 -8.79 -5.30 24.40
CA SER A 230 -7.54 -5.79 25.00
C SER A 230 -6.38 -4.84 24.65
N PRO A 231 -5.50 -4.49 25.60
CA PRO A 231 -4.27 -3.74 25.31
C PRO A 231 -3.38 -4.44 24.27
N ASP A 232 -3.43 -5.77 24.21
CA ASP A 232 -2.66 -6.59 23.28
C ASP A 232 -3.43 -7.06 22.05
N ASN A 233 -4.59 -6.46 21.79
CA ASN A 233 -5.36 -6.72 20.58
C ASN A 233 -4.48 -6.53 19.33
N SER A 234 -4.53 -7.50 18.42
CA SER A 234 -3.68 -7.52 17.23
C SER A 234 -3.83 -6.27 16.37
N PHE A 235 -5.04 -5.69 16.27
CA PHE A 235 -5.27 -4.47 15.51
C PHE A 235 -4.45 -3.30 16.05
N ILE A 236 -4.56 -2.98 17.35
CA ILE A 236 -3.92 -1.78 17.93
C ILE A 236 -2.40 -1.89 17.94
N VAL A 237 -1.86 -3.07 18.28
CA VAL A 237 -0.41 -3.32 18.29
C VAL A 237 0.16 -3.12 16.88
N ASN A 238 -0.50 -3.64 15.85
CA ASN A 238 -0.09 -3.44 14.46
C ASN A 238 -0.34 -1.99 13.98
N TYR A 239 -1.44 -1.37 14.40
CA TYR A 239 -1.77 0.00 14.03
C TYR A 239 -0.76 1.01 14.57
N VAL A 240 -0.34 0.87 15.82
CA VAL A 240 0.69 1.74 16.43
C VAL A 240 1.98 1.70 15.61
N VAL A 241 2.43 0.51 15.19
CA VAL A 241 3.61 0.34 14.33
C VAL A 241 3.38 0.92 12.94
N TYR A 242 2.22 0.66 12.34
CA TYR A 242 1.85 1.20 11.04
C TYR A 242 1.87 2.75 11.07
N HIS A 243 1.21 3.34 12.07
CA HIS A 243 1.15 4.78 12.29
C HIS A 243 2.54 5.37 12.50
N HIS A 244 3.38 4.73 13.34
CA HIS A 244 4.77 5.13 13.56
C HIS A 244 5.54 5.21 12.24
N TYR A 245 5.52 4.17 11.40
CA TYR A 245 6.27 4.22 10.15
C TYR A 245 5.71 5.20 9.14
N ARG A 246 4.37 5.33 9.05
CA ARG A 246 3.74 6.32 8.16
C ARG A 246 4.06 7.75 8.57
N SER A 247 4.07 8.06 9.87
CA SER A 247 4.41 9.40 10.37
C SER A 247 5.88 9.76 10.14
N HIS A 248 6.77 8.76 10.10
CA HIS A 248 8.17 8.93 9.70
C HIS A 248 8.38 8.98 8.17
N GLY A 249 7.29 8.99 7.38
CA GLY A 249 7.34 9.15 5.93
C GLY A 249 7.62 7.87 5.13
N TRP A 250 7.59 6.69 5.77
CA TRP A 250 7.73 5.43 5.05
C TRP A 250 6.45 5.05 4.31
N CYS A 251 6.59 4.52 3.10
CA CYS A 251 5.51 3.77 2.47
C CYS A 251 5.49 2.34 3.05
N VAL A 252 4.54 2.10 3.95
CA VAL A 252 4.30 0.82 4.63
C VAL A 252 3.42 -0.09 3.77
N ARG A 253 3.83 -1.33 3.56
CA ARG A 253 3.06 -2.37 2.84
C ARG A 253 3.09 -3.68 3.60
N ASN A 254 2.14 -4.58 3.33
CA ASN A 254 2.12 -5.91 3.95
C ASN A 254 3.37 -6.74 3.56
N GLY A 255 3.93 -7.44 4.56
CA GLY A 255 5.15 -8.24 4.45
C GLY A 255 5.00 -9.75 4.26
N VAL A 256 3.77 -10.28 4.16
CA VAL A 256 3.47 -11.73 4.17
C VAL A 256 4.32 -12.54 3.19
N LYS A 257 4.65 -11.97 2.02
CA LYS A 257 5.48 -12.63 0.99
C LYS A 257 6.92 -12.94 1.44
N PHE A 258 7.36 -12.35 2.54
CA PHE A 258 8.71 -12.53 3.10
C PHE A 258 8.67 -13.00 4.56
N GLY A 259 7.50 -13.41 5.07
CA GLY A 259 7.35 -13.88 6.45
C GLY A 259 7.55 -12.79 7.51
N VAL A 260 7.24 -11.54 7.17
CA VAL A 260 7.32 -10.37 8.08
C VAL A 260 5.99 -9.63 8.05
N ASP A 261 5.73 -8.77 9.04
CA ASP A 261 4.45 -8.06 9.16
C ASP A 261 4.37 -6.91 8.15
N TYR A 262 5.42 -6.09 8.09
CA TYR A 262 5.49 -4.93 7.20
C TYR A 262 6.74 -4.87 6.33
N LEU A 263 6.62 -4.17 5.22
CA LEU A 263 7.70 -3.76 4.34
C LEU A 263 7.74 -2.24 4.26
N LEU A 264 8.94 -1.69 4.39
CA LEU A 264 9.15 -0.25 4.32
C LEU A 264 9.82 0.13 3.00
N TYR A 265 9.16 1.01 2.26
CA TYR A 265 9.68 1.63 1.05
C TYR A 265 9.94 3.10 1.36
N ARG A 266 11.12 3.60 0.97
CA ARG A 266 11.44 5.03 1.13
C ARG A 266 10.47 5.94 0.36
N ARG A 267 9.98 5.48 -0.78
CA ARG A 267 9.02 6.24 -1.62
C ARG A 267 7.83 5.41 -2.06
N GLY A 268 8.07 4.21 -2.58
CA GLY A 268 7.01 3.26 -2.92
C GLY A 268 7.43 2.19 -3.91
N PRO A 269 6.57 1.17 -4.14
CA PRO A 269 6.91 0.00 -4.96
C PRO A 269 7.36 0.28 -6.40
N PRO A 270 6.81 1.27 -7.13
CA PRO A 270 7.26 1.56 -8.50
C PRO A 270 8.67 2.15 -8.60
N PHE A 271 9.18 2.75 -7.52
CA PHE A 271 10.45 3.48 -7.52
C PHE A 271 11.63 2.59 -7.14
N SER A 272 11.47 1.80 -6.08
CA SER A 272 12.53 0.95 -5.53
C SER A 272 11.94 -0.27 -4.85
N HIS A 273 12.79 -1.26 -4.58
CA HIS A 273 12.42 -2.34 -3.67
C HIS A 273 12.26 -1.83 -2.24
N ALA A 274 11.48 -2.54 -1.42
CA ALA A 274 11.45 -2.32 0.02
C ALA A 274 12.85 -2.49 0.59
N GLU A 275 13.24 -1.58 1.47
CA GLU A 275 14.54 -1.54 2.14
C GLU A 275 14.53 -2.45 3.38
N PHE A 276 13.44 -2.36 4.16
CA PHE A 276 13.27 -3.09 5.41
C PHE A 276 12.11 -4.08 5.36
N GLY A 277 12.27 -5.19 6.07
CA GLY A 277 11.19 -6.08 6.49
C GLY A 277 11.06 -6.02 8.01
N VAL A 278 9.86 -5.70 8.51
CA VAL A 278 9.60 -5.42 9.92
C VAL A 278 8.81 -6.56 10.54
N ILE A 279 9.27 -7.04 11.69
CA ILE A 279 8.55 -7.96 12.56
C ILE A 279 8.09 -7.19 13.79
N VAL A 280 6.80 -7.23 14.08
CA VAL A 280 6.19 -6.61 15.26
C VAL A 280 6.30 -7.57 16.44
N ILE A 281 6.88 -7.10 17.54
CA ILE A 281 7.09 -7.88 18.76
C ILE A 281 6.45 -7.12 19.93
N PRO A 282 5.32 -7.61 20.47
CA PRO A 282 4.77 -7.01 21.69
C PRO A 282 5.69 -7.30 22.88
N LEU A 283 5.88 -6.29 23.73
CA LEU A 283 6.68 -6.33 24.95
C LEU A 283 5.80 -5.99 26.14
N TYR A 284 5.76 -6.86 27.13
CA TYR A 284 4.91 -6.75 28.31
C TYR A 284 5.73 -6.44 29.56
N SER A 285 5.11 -5.83 30.57
CA SER A 285 5.71 -5.65 31.90
C SER A 285 6.04 -6.99 32.57
N ASN A 286 5.24 -8.03 32.28
CA ASN A 286 5.42 -9.38 32.81
C ASN A 286 6.43 -10.19 31.97
N GLU A 287 7.61 -10.44 32.54
CA GLU A 287 8.68 -11.17 31.86
C GLU A 287 8.33 -12.63 31.55
N SER A 288 7.52 -13.30 32.36
CA SER A 288 7.06 -14.66 32.06
C SER A 288 6.20 -14.71 30.79
N LYS A 289 5.38 -13.67 30.57
CA LYS A 289 4.58 -13.51 29.34
C LYS A 289 5.49 -13.26 28.13
N ASN A 290 6.54 -12.43 28.29
CA ASN A 290 7.56 -12.21 27.26
C ASN A 290 8.29 -13.51 26.90
N GLN A 291 8.70 -14.31 27.90
CA GLN A 291 9.38 -15.58 27.69
C GLN A 291 8.51 -16.59 26.94
N LEU A 292 7.21 -16.66 27.26
CA LEU A 292 6.27 -17.55 26.58
C LEU A 292 6.07 -17.17 25.11
N MET A 293 6.03 -15.86 24.79
CA MET A 293 5.84 -15.38 23.42
C MET A 293 7.13 -15.27 22.61
N ARG A 294 8.28 -15.43 23.26
CA ARG A 294 9.58 -15.33 22.62
C ARG A 294 9.69 -16.36 21.50
N ARG A 295 10.03 -15.89 20.30
CA ARG A 295 10.39 -16.76 19.18
C ARG A 295 11.79 -17.32 19.41
N ASP A 296 11.98 -18.58 19.05
CA ASP A 296 13.28 -19.22 19.16
C ASP A 296 14.30 -18.68 18.14
N TRP A 297 15.55 -19.09 18.32
CA TRP A 297 16.64 -18.68 17.44
C TRP A 297 16.47 -19.19 16.01
N TYR A 298 15.91 -20.40 15.84
CA TYR A 298 15.72 -21.02 14.53
C TYR A 298 14.70 -20.27 13.69
N TRP A 299 13.56 -19.90 14.28
CA TRP A 299 12.56 -19.06 13.64
C TRP A 299 13.17 -17.72 13.22
N SER A 300 13.86 -17.04 14.14
CA SER A 300 14.49 -15.74 13.89
C SER A 300 15.54 -15.82 12.78
N SER A 301 16.35 -16.87 12.77
CA SER A 301 17.35 -17.14 11.72
C SER A 301 16.71 -17.47 10.38
N GLY A 302 15.61 -18.23 10.37
CA GLY A 302 14.84 -18.57 9.18
C GLY A 302 14.26 -17.34 8.51
N VAL A 303 13.60 -16.47 9.28
CA VAL A 303 13.04 -15.21 8.76
C VAL A 303 14.16 -14.30 8.27
N ASN A 304 15.24 -14.14 9.05
CA ASN A 304 16.39 -13.34 8.63
C ASN A 304 17.04 -13.87 7.34
N ARG A 305 17.09 -15.18 7.13
CA ARG A 305 17.58 -15.79 5.88
C ARG A 305 16.68 -15.47 4.70
N VAL A 306 15.35 -15.50 4.87
CA VAL A 306 14.39 -15.15 3.81
C VAL A 306 14.53 -13.66 3.45
N VAL A 307 14.52 -12.78 4.45
CA VAL A 307 14.61 -11.32 4.28
C VAL A 307 15.97 -10.93 3.68
N GLY A 308 17.07 -11.45 4.23
CA GLY A 308 18.43 -11.22 3.73
C GLY A 308 18.66 -11.81 2.33
N GLY A 309 18.06 -12.95 2.01
CA GLY A 309 18.13 -13.58 0.68
C GLY A 309 17.54 -12.72 -0.43
N VAL A 310 16.54 -11.89 -0.10
CA VAL A 310 15.95 -10.89 -1.01
C VAL A 310 16.55 -9.48 -0.84
N LYS A 311 17.74 -9.40 -0.23
CA LYS A 311 18.52 -8.16 -0.01
C LYS A 311 17.75 -7.09 0.76
N LYS A 312 16.98 -7.48 1.77
CA LYS A 312 16.32 -6.57 2.71
C LYS A 312 17.01 -6.64 4.05
N THR A 313 16.89 -5.57 4.82
CA THR A 313 17.34 -5.53 6.21
C THR A 313 16.16 -5.86 7.11
N MET A 314 16.34 -6.78 8.05
CA MET A 314 15.30 -7.13 9.01
C MET A 314 15.29 -6.12 10.16
N VAL A 315 14.11 -5.67 10.56
CA VAL A 315 13.89 -4.77 11.71
C VAL A 315 12.98 -5.49 12.67
N LEU A 316 13.40 -5.57 13.93
CA LEU A 316 12.57 -5.99 15.04
C LEU A 316 11.95 -4.75 15.66
N CYS A 317 10.64 -4.60 15.55
CA CYS A 317 9.89 -3.47 16.06
C CYS A 317 9.18 -3.90 17.35
N TYR A 318 9.77 -3.52 18.48
CA TYR A 318 9.22 -3.78 19.80
C TYR A 318 8.14 -2.76 20.14
N VAL A 319 6.99 -3.25 20.56
CA VAL A 319 5.85 -2.43 21.01
C VAL A 319 5.61 -2.70 22.48
N LYS A 320 5.93 -1.73 23.34
CA LYS A 320 5.58 -1.82 24.76
C LYS A 320 4.06 -1.72 24.90
N VAL A 321 3.45 -2.81 25.31
CA VAL A 321 2.00 -2.92 25.52
C VAL A 321 1.69 -2.48 26.96
N PRO A 322 0.75 -1.54 27.18
CA PRO A 322 0.34 -1.15 28.52
C PRO A 322 -0.42 -2.28 29.22
N ASP A 323 -0.35 -2.32 30.55
CA ASP A 323 -1.03 -3.36 31.34
C ASP A 323 -2.56 -3.19 31.31
N CYS A 324 -3.07 -1.96 31.16
CA CYS A 324 -4.49 -1.65 30.94
C CYS A 324 -4.68 -0.44 30.01
N ILE A 325 -5.87 -0.30 29.44
CA ILE A 325 -6.24 0.81 28.52
C ILE A 325 -7.47 1.58 29.02
N ASP A 326 -7.56 1.87 30.31
CA ASP A 326 -8.78 2.44 30.92
C ASP A 326 -8.79 3.98 30.94
N LYS A 327 -7.65 4.63 30.70
CA LYS A 327 -7.44 6.07 30.94
C LYS A 327 -7.26 6.89 29.66
N TRP A 328 -8.24 6.86 28.77
CA TRP A 328 -8.22 7.66 27.54
C TRP A 328 -9.61 8.22 27.23
N HIS A 329 -9.62 9.44 26.69
CA HIS A 329 -10.80 10.12 26.15
C HIS A 329 -10.69 10.34 24.65
N THR A 330 -9.44 10.38 24.15
CA THR A 330 -9.14 10.53 22.73
C THR A 330 -8.29 9.37 22.24
N VAL A 331 -8.39 9.08 20.94
CA VAL A 331 -7.54 8.06 20.29
C VAL A 331 -6.05 8.42 20.43
N GLU A 332 -5.71 9.71 20.46
CA GLU A 332 -4.33 10.17 20.66
C GLU A 332 -3.78 9.73 22.02
N GLU A 333 -4.55 9.90 23.09
CA GLU A 333 -4.17 9.44 24.44
C GLU A 333 -4.00 7.93 24.49
N LEU A 334 -4.90 7.18 23.83
CA LEU A 334 -4.78 5.72 23.71
C LEU A 334 -3.45 5.33 23.02
N LEU A 335 -3.13 5.94 21.88
CA LEU A 335 -1.90 5.64 21.14
C LEU A 335 -0.63 6.00 21.93
N LYS A 336 -0.66 7.08 22.72
CA LYS A 336 0.47 7.50 23.58
C LYS A 336 0.79 6.51 24.71
N MET A 337 -0.13 5.60 25.04
CA MET A 337 0.14 4.53 26.03
C MET A 337 1.11 3.47 25.50
N TYR A 338 1.28 3.37 24.17
CA TYR A 338 2.18 2.42 23.53
C TYR A 338 3.51 3.08 23.20
N GLU A 339 4.61 2.35 23.40
CA GLU A 339 5.96 2.82 23.05
C GLU A 339 6.55 1.92 21.97
N VAL A 340 7.06 2.51 20.88
CA VAL A 340 7.69 1.78 19.78
C VAL A 340 9.21 1.92 19.86
N ARG A 341 9.94 0.80 19.80
CA ARG A 341 11.39 0.76 19.71
C ARG A 341 11.85 -0.16 18.59
N GLU A 342 12.84 0.28 17.84
CA GLU A 342 13.32 -0.45 16.67
C GLU A 342 14.73 -1.00 16.90
N VAL A 343 14.94 -2.25 16.50
CA VAL A 343 16.27 -2.87 16.49
C VAL A 343 16.53 -3.43 15.11
N VAL A 344 17.55 -2.89 14.44
CA VAL A 344 17.95 -3.36 13.11
C VAL A 344 18.82 -4.60 13.26
N LEU A 345 18.33 -5.75 12.79
CA LEU A 345 19.12 -6.97 12.78
C LEU A 345 20.06 -6.96 11.57
N ARG A 346 21.35 -6.76 11.83
CA ARG A 346 22.41 -6.89 10.82
C ARG A 346 23.28 -8.09 11.11
N ARG A 347 23.81 -8.70 10.06
CA ARG A 347 24.86 -9.72 10.20
C ARG A 347 26.04 -9.09 10.93
N TRP A 348 26.38 -9.66 12.08
CA TRP A 348 27.60 -9.27 12.76
C TRP A 348 28.80 -9.78 11.97
N ILE A 349 29.68 -8.86 11.59
CA ILE A 349 30.91 -9.18 10.84
C ILE A 349 32.07 -8.71 11.71
N PRO A 350 32.91 -9.64 12.23
CA PRO A 350 33.99 -9.27 13.15
C PRO A 350 34.93 -8.20 12.59
N SER A 351 35.15 -8.17 11.27
CA SER A 351 36.02 -7.16 10.66
C SER A 351 35.39 -5.77 10.49
N ARG A 352 34.07 -5.62 10.73
CA ARG A 352 33.34 -4.34 10.56
C ARG A 352 32.69 -3.83 11.85
N ASN A 353 32.54 -4.68 12.86
CA ASN A 353 31.69 -4.43 14.04
C ASN A 353 32.43 -4.69 15.37
N ARG A 354 33.76 -4.69 15.37
CA ARG A 354 34.59 -4.97 16.57
C ARG A 354 35.05 -3.70 17.30
N ASP A 355 34.94 -2.56 16.62
CA ASP A 355 35.02 -1.22 17.21
C ASP A 355 33.64 -0.82 17.74
#